data_AF-A0A545ARU0-F1
#
_entry.id   AF-A0A545ARU0-F1
#
_cell.length_a   1.000
_cell.length_b   1.000
_cell.length_c   1.000
_cell.angle_alpha   90.00
_cell.angle_beta   90.00
_cell.angle_gamma   90.00
#
_symmetry.space_group_name_H-M   'P 1'
#
loop_
_entity.id
_entity.type
_entity.pdbx_description
1 polymer ?
#
loop_
_entity_poly.entity_id
_entity_poly.type
_entity_poly.pdbx_seq_one_letter_code
_entity_poly.pdbx_strand_id
1 'polypeptide(L)'
;MNEARTRSMLALLATEPAPTSSVDVDEAIATALRQRRRGRWLTAAAAAAVVLILTLGLVTLLRPDPPRPAPPLAPAPAYFDPLRPRLRVDWLPDGFTEQLRNAAVTAEFVDGGSADGKQGFEVYVLPRKGGFPAWGDLIGQGVAGPDVDGRPGRWWPVASPGGRKTALAGAGVLRWEWAEGAYAQVRVQGVDDPQGVAARIARSVRLDRPTPFAMPMTISHPAGMRALRTAGVDTRRTTGSQPDRGQSAVVEFGKVFGERPSVLVSLGTANARLRPNTTLDGVPAREEVLADTVLWQIPLGTGQELGVQCSSAADTPAAKAANRAECRRVTASARPVGTLSDPSTWSTAPVS
;
A
#
# COMPACT_ATOMS: atom_id res chain seq x y z
N MET A 1 19.08 -76.21 -3.38
CA MET A 1 18.08 -76.63 -4.39
C MET A 1 18.73 -77.73 -5.22
N ASN A 2 18.14 -78.93 -5.29
CA ASN A 2 18.85 -80.13 -5.74
C ASN A 2 18.71 -80.33 -7.27
N GLU A 3 19.80 -80.06 -7.99
CA GLU A 3 19.87 -80.07 -9.47
C GLU A 3 19.46 -81.43 -10.07
N ALA A 4 19.67 -82.52 -9.34
CA ALA A 4 19.24 -83.86 -9.73
C ALA A 4 17.72 -83.98 -9.89
N ARG A 5 16.94 -83.25 -9.08
CA ARG A 5 15.47 -83.26 -9.11
C ARG A 5 14.93 -82.47 -10.30
N THR A 6 15.61 -81.39 -10.68
CA THR A 6 15.24 -80.60 -11.86
C THR A 6 15.52 -81.38 -13.15
N ARG A 7 16.66 -82.08 -13.23
CA ARG A 7 16.98 -82.93 -14.39
C ARG A 7 16.03 -84.12 -14.51
N SER A 8 15.59 -84.73 -13.41
CA SER A 8 14.62 -85.83 -13.47
C SER A 8 13.22 -85.36 -13.91
N MET A 9 12.76 -84.17 -13.49
CA MET A 9 11.48 -83.62 -13.95
C MET A 9 11.50 -83.23 -15.43
N LEU A 10 12.60 -82.68 -15.93
CA LEU A 10 12.75 -82.36 -17.35
C LEU A 10 12.81 -83.61 -18.23
N ALA A 11 13.47 -84.68 -17.75
CA ALA A 11 13.47 -85.96 -18.46
C ALA A 11 12.08 -86.59 -18.53
N LEU A 12 11.26 -86.45 -17.46
CA LEU A 12 9.90 -86.99 -17.42
C LEU A 12 8.96 -86.26 -18.40
N LEU A 13 9.07 -84.93 -18.49
CA LEU A 13 8.28 -84.11 -19.41
C LEU A 13 8.66 -84.31 -20.89
N ALA A 14 9.89 -84.75 -21.17
CA ALA A 14 10.34 -85.01 -22.54
C ALA A 14 9.80 -86.32 -23.13
N THR A 15 9.31 -87.24 -22.28
CA THR A 15 8.81 -88.56 -22.68
C THR A 15 7.29 -88.63 -22.84
N GLU A 16 6.55 -87.61 -22.45
CA GLU A 16 5.11 -87.54 -22.69
C GLU A 16 4.84 -87.09 -24.14
N PRO A 17 4.16 -87.91 -24.97
CA PRO A 17 3.80 -87.51 -26.32
C PRO A 17 2.82 -86.32 -26.25
N ALA A 18 3.14 -85.25 -26.98
CA ALA A 18 2.33 -84.05 -27.01
C ALA A 18 0.88 -84.38 -27.42
N PRO A 19 -0.13 -83.90 -26.67
CA PRO A 19 -1.52 -84.14 -27.03
C PRO A 19 -1.80 -83.54 -28.41
N THR A 20 -2.50 -84.29 -29.27
CA THR A 20 -2.90 -83.83 -30.60
C THR A 20 -3.80 -82.62 -30.46
N SER A 21 -3.28 -81.42 -30.71
CA SER A 21 -4.05 -80.19 -30.69
C SER A 21 -4.90 -80.10 -31.96
N SER A 22 -6.22 -80.12 -31.80
CA SER A 22 -7.19 -79.91 -32.90
C SER A 22 -7.39 -78.42 -33.26
N VAL A 23 -6.42 -77.56 -32.92
CA VAL A 23 -6.51 -76.12 -33.16
C VAL A 23 -5.79 -75.81 -34.46
N ASP A 24 -6.57 -75.40 -35.47
CA ASP A 24 -6.05 -74.84 -36.72
C ASP A 24 -5.42 -73.47 -36.41
N VAL A 25 -4.09 -73.47 -36.28
CA VAL A 25 -3.29 -72.29 -35.92
C VAL A 25 -3.37 -71.22 -37.01
N ASP A 26 -3.61 -71.62 -38.27
CA ASP A 26 -3.63 -70.70 -39.40
C ASP A 26 -4.92 -69.88 -39.42
N GLU A 27 -6.05 -70.48 -39.03
CA GLU A 27 -7.32 -69.75 -38.89
C GLU A 27 -7.30 -68.72 -37.74
N ALA A 28 -6.64 -69.06 -36.63
CA ALA A 28 -6.47 -68.16 -35.50
C ALA A 28 -5.60 -66.93 -35.86
N ILE A 29 -4.51 -67.13 -36.61
CA ILE A 29 -3.63 -66.05 -37.08
C ILE A 29 -4.36 -65.14 -38.08
N ALA A 30 -5.13 -65.72 -39.01
CA ALA A 30 -5.89 -64.94 -40.00
C ALA A 30 -6.94 -64.04 -39.34
N THR A 31 -7.59 -64.51 -38.29
CA THR A 31 -8.62 -63.76 -37.55
C THR A 31 -8.02 -62.60 -36.76
N ALA A 32 -6.89 -62.83 -36.08
CA ALA A 32 -6.18 -61.81 -35.31
C ALA A 32 -5.68 -60.65 -36.19
N LEU A 33 -5.19 -60.94 -37.40
CA LEU A 33 -4.69 -59.91 -38.32
C LEU A 33 -5.80 -59.00 -38.87
N ARG A 34 -7.02 -59.53 -39.11
CA ARG A 34 -8.17 -58.72 -39.58
C ARG A 34 -8.67 -57.77 -38.49
N GLN A 35 -8.75 -58.21 -37.23
CA GLN A 35 -9.13 -57.34 -36.12
C GLN A 35 -8.13 -56.21 -35.89
N ARG A 36 -6.83 -56.48 -36.02
CA ARG A 36 -5.76 -55.49 -35.80
C ARG A 36 -5.78 -54.34 -36.82
N ARG A 37 -6.19 -54.60 -38.08
CA ARG A 37 -6.34 -53.56 -39.10
C ARG A 37 -7.54 -52.64 -38.84
N ARG A 38 -8.65 -53.17 -38.33
CA ARG A 38 -9.85 -52.35 -38.01
C ARG A 38 -9.65 -51.49 -36.75
N GLY A 39 -8.95 -52.01 -35.74
CA GLY A 39 -8.68 -51.27 -34.49
C GLY A 39 -7.81 -50.03 -34.68
N ARG A 40 -6.81 -50.09 -35.59
CA ARG A 40 -5.86 -48.98 -35.81
C ARG A 40 -6.49 -47.72 -36.40
N TRP A 41 -7.53 -47.86 -37.22
CA TRP A 41 -8.25 -46.71 -37.80
C TRP A 41 -9.15 -46.01 -36.79
N LEU A 42 -9.77 -46.78 -35.87
CA LEU A 42 -10.61 -46.21 -34.81
C LEU A 42 -9.80 -45.44 -33.76
N THR A 43 -8.60 -45.91 -33.42
CA THR A 43 -7.71 -45.20 -32.47
C THR A 43 -7.17 -43.88 -33.02
N ALA A 44 -6.92 -43.80 -34.34
CA ALA A 44 -6.43 -42.56 -34.96
C ALA A 44 -7.53 -41.47 -35.00
N ALA A 45 -8.78 -41.85 -35.27
CA ALA A 45 -9.91 -40.91 -35.28
C ALA A 45 -10.22 -40.36 -33.88
N ALA A 46 -10.16 -41.21 -32.84
CA ALA A 46 -10.39 -40.78 -31.46
C ALA A 46 -9.33 -39.80 -30.96
N ALA A 47 -8.05 -40.01 -31.29
CA ALA A 47 -6.97 -39.10 -30.91
C ALA A 47 -7.12 -37.71 -31.55
N ALA A 48 -7.51 -37.65 -32.83
CA ALA A 48 -7.74 -36.38 -33.53
C ALA A 48 -8.90 -35.57 -32.90
N ALA A 49 -9.99 -36.25 -32.50
CA ALA A 49 -11.12 -35.59 -31.85
C ALA A 49 -10.75 -34.99 -30.49
N VAL A 50 -9.92 -35.67 -29.69
CA VAL A 50 -9.45 -35.17 -28.38
C VAL A 50 -8.57 -33.93 -28.54
N VAL A 51 -7.66 -33.92 -29.51
CA VAL A 51 -6.82 -32.74 -29.79
C VAL A 51 -7.68 -31.56 -30.25
N LEU A 52 -8.70 -31.81 -31.08
CA LEU A 52 -9.62 -30.76 -31.54
C LEU A 52 -10.43 -30.17 -30.37
N ILE A 53 -10.94 -31.02 -29.47
CA ILE A 53 -11.71 -30.57 -28.28
C ILE A 53 -10.80 -29.79 -27.32
N LEU A 54 -9.56 -30.24 -27.09
CA LEU A 54 -8.61 -29.55 -26.23
C LEU A 54 -8.19 -28.21 -26.82
N THR A 55 -7.94 -28.13 -28.13
CA THR A 55 -7.58 -26.88 -28.80
C THR A 55 -8.74 -25.90 -28.85
N LEU A 56 -9.97 -26.34 -29.15
CA LEU A 56 -11.15 -25.47 -29.09
C LEU A 56 -11.42 -24.98 -27.66
N GLY A 57 -11.35 -25.88 -26.67
CA GLY A 57 -11.53 -25.56 -25.27
C GLY A 57 -10.52 -24.52 -24.79
N LEU A 58 -9.24 -24.70 -25.13
CA LEU A 58 -8.17 -23.77 -24.78
C LEU A 58 -8.35 -22.39 -25.43
N VAL A 59 -8.78 -22.33 -26.69
CA VAL A 59 -9.05 -21.04 -27.37
C VAL A 59 -10.25 -20.32 -26.76
N THR A 60 -11.27 -21.04 -26.30
CA THR A 60 -12.42 -20.41 -25.62
C THR A 60 -12.12 -19.96 -24.19
N LEU A 61 -11.25 -20.68 -23.46
CA LEU A 61 -10.81 -20.30 -22.12
C LEU A 61 -9.80 -19.15 -22.12
N LEU A 62 -9.07 -18.96 -23.21
CA LEU A 62 -8.12 -17.86 -23.40
C LEU A 62 -8.74 -16.65 -24.10
N ARG A 63 -10.05 -16.61 -24.34
CA ARG A 63 -10.69 -15.38 -24.82
C ARG A 63 -10.52 -14.31 -23.75
N PRO A 64 -9.85 -13.19 -24.06
CA PRO A 64 -9.81 -12.05 -23.15
C PRO A 64 -11.26 -11.66 -22.87
N ASP A 65 -11.64 -11.62 -21.59
CA ASP A 65 -12.94 -11.07 -21.22
C ASP A 65 -13.09 -9.71 -21.91
N PRO A 66 -14.22 -9.45 -22.60
CA PRO A 66 -14.45 -8.15 -23.20
C PRO A 66 -14.27 -7.10 -22.09
N PRO A 67 -13.55 -6.00 -22.37
CA PRO A 67 -13.22 -5.01 -21.36
C PRO A 67 -14.51 -4.56 -20.69
N ARG A 68 -14.64 -4.85 -19.39
CA ARG A 68 -15.81 -4.48 -18.63
C ARG A 68 -15.95 -2.96 -18.72
N PRO A 69 -17.12 -2.42 -19.13
CA PRO A 69 -17.30 -0.98 -19.20
C PRO A 69 -16.99 -0.37 -17.83
N ALA A 70 -16.06 0.60 -17.82
CA ALA A 70 -15.67 1.27 -16.60
C ALA A 70 -16.91 1.96 -15.99
N PRO A 71 -17.13 1.87 -14.67
CA PRO A 71 -18.22 2.58 -14.03
C PRO A 71 -18.11 4.09 -14.29
N PRO A 72 -19.25 4.81 -14.35
CA PRO A 72 -19.24 6.26 -14.53
C PRO A 72 -18.42 6.91 -13.41
N LEU A 73 -17.61 7.90 -13.80
CA LEU A 73 -16.75 8.67 -12.91
C LEU A 73 -17.60 9.37 -11.86
N ALA A 74 -17.35 9.05 -10.58
CA ALA A 74 -17.73 9.99 -9.54
C ALA A 74 -16.88 11.27 -9.72
N PRO A 75 -17.49 12.47 -9.63
CA PRO A 75 -16.72 13.70 -9.72
C PRO A 75 -15.73 13.79 -8.56
N ALA A 76 -14.50 14.19 -8.86
CA ALA A 76 -13.49 14.45 -7.84
C ALA A 76 -13.94 15.60 -6.93
N PRO A 77 -13.64 15.54 -5.62
CA PRO A 77 -13.91 16.66 -4.73
C PRO A 77 -12.97 17.83 -5.08
N ALA A 78 -13.40 19.05 -4.74
CA ALA A 78 -12.55 20.24 -4.88
C ALA A 78 -11.44 20.30 -3.81
N TYR A 79 -11.67 19.66 -2.66
CA TYR A 79 -10.76 19.57 -1.53
C TYR A 79 -11.04 18.27 -0.77
N PHE A 80 -10.02 17.73 -0.10
CA PHE A 80 -10.21 16.63 0.85
C PHE A 80 -10.61 17.17 2.22
N ASP A 81 -11.23 16.31 3.03
CA ASP A 81 -11.50 16.56 4.44
C ASP A 81 -10.43 15.82 5.27
N PRO A 82 -9.46 16.53 5.88
CA PRO A 82 -8.39 15.89 6.66
C PRO A 82 -8.88 15.03 7.81
N LEU A 83 -10.07 15.31 8.35
CA LEU A 83 -10.66 14.52 9.44
C LEU A 83 -11.42 13.29 8.92
N ARG A 84 -11.57 13.16 7.61
CA ARG A 84 -12.25 12.06 6.93
C ARG A 84 -11.45 11.58 5.71
N PRO A 85 -10.20 11.12 5.89
CA PRO A 85 -9.38 10.59 4.81
C PRO A 85 -10.13 9.52 4.01
N ARG A 86 -9.90 9.50 2.70
CA ARG A 86 -10.56 8.58 1.76
C ARG A 86 -9.60 7.55 1.17
N LEU A 87 -8.34 7.92 1.02
CA LEU A 87 -7.31 7.12 0.39
C LEU A 87 -7.14 5.80 1.14
N ARG A 88 -7.30 4.68 0.46
CA ARG A 88 -6.92 3.36 0.97
C ARG A 88 -6.15 2.62 -0.11
N VAL A 89 -5.25 1.75 0.33
CA VAL A 89 -4.45 0.89 -0.55
C VAL A 89 -4.71 -0.55 -0.11
N ASP A 90 -5.54 -1.27 -0.87
CA ASP A 90 -6.01 -2.60 -0.45
C ASP A 90 -5.01 -3.73 -0.78
N TRP A 91 -3.94 -3.44 -1.54
CA TRP A 91 -2.90 -4.40 -1.85
C TRP A 91 -1.52 -3.74 -1.81
N LEU A 92 -0.58 -4.42 -1.14
CA LEU A 92 0.85 -4.10 -1.11
C LEU A 92 1.67 -5.35 -1.46
N PRO A 93 2.91 -5.19 -1.96
CA PRO A 93 3.84 -6.31 -2.11
C PRO A 93 4.09 -7.06 -0.80
N ASP A 94 4.47 -8.33 -0.89
CA ASP A 94 4.80 -9.12 0.30
C ASP A 94 5.95 -8.48 1.09
N GLY A 95 5.80 -8.42 2.40
CA GLY A 95 6.78 -7.78 3.31
C GLY A 95 6.69 -6.26 3.36
N PHE A 96 5.81 -5.62 2.58
CA PHE A 96 5.55 -4.19 2.71
C PHE A 96 4.53 -3.91 3.79
N THR A 97 4.71 -2.80 4.49
CA THR A 97 3.76 -2.29 5.49
C THR A 97 3.52 -0.80 5.24
N GLU A 98 2.29 -0.35 5.47
CA GLU A 98 1.96 1.08 5.54
C GLU A 98 2.68 1.68 6.77
N GLN A 99 3.41 2.77 6.56
CA GLN A 99 4.23 3.40 7.59
C GLN A 99 3.75 4.78 7.97
N LEU A 100 3.15 5.52 7.05
CA LEU A 100 2.63 6.86 7.26
C LEU A 100 1.37 7.08 6.41
N ARG A 101 0.40 7.73 7.03
CA ARG A 101 -0.82 8.21 6.39
C ARG A 101 -0.97 9.68 6.65
N ASN A 102 -1.22 10.46 5.61
CA ASN A 102 -1.38 11.90 5.71
C ASN A 102 -2.58 12.33 4.87
N ALA A 103 -3.43 13.18 5.44
CA ALA A 103 -4.52 13.79 4.70
C ALA A 103 -4.49 15.29 4.92
N ALA A 104 -4.42 16.03 3.83
CA ALA A 104 -4.49 17.48 3.79
C ALA A 104 -5.60 17.92 2.84
N VAL A 105 -6.10 19.15 3.01
CA VAL A 105 -7.15 19.69 2.12
C VAL A 105 -6.76 19.66 0.64
N THR A 106 -5.45 19.70 0.33
CA THR A 106 -4.88 19.71 -1.03
C THR A 106 -4.41 18.35 -1.54
N ALA A 107 -4.24 17.36 -0.67
CA ALA A 107 -3.77 16.03 -1.06
C ALA A 107 -3.96 15.02 0.06
N GLU A 108 -4.16 13.75 -0.30
CA GLU A 108 -3.96 12.65 0.64
C GLU A 108 -2.79 11.79 0.16
N PHE A 109 -1.99 11.27 1.08
CA PHE A 109 -0.96 10.32 0.73
C PHE A 109 -0.77 9.25 1.80
N VAL A 110 -0.34 8.09 1.33
CA VAL A 110 0.02 6.93 2.13
C VAL A 110 1.38 6.48 1.64
N ASP A 111 2.28 6.19 2.56
CA ASP A 111 3.57 5.62 2.21
C ASP A 111 3.94 4.46 3.12
N GLY A 112 4.93 3.70 2.67
CA GLY A 112 5.38 2.52 3.39
C GLY A 112 6.51 1.81 2.67
N GLY A 113 6.84 0.62 3.15
CA GLY A 113 7.95 -0.14 2.59
C GLY A 113 8.31 -1.39 3.35
N SER A 114 9.43 -1.98 2.97
CA SER A 114 10.00 -3.16 3.60
C SER A 114 10.58 -2.82 4.99
N ALA A 115 10.65 -3.81 5.87
CA ALA A 115 11.19 -3.64 7.23
C ALA A 115 12.67 -3.19 7.25
N ASP A 116 13.44 -3.52 6.21
CA ASP A 116 14.84 -3.10 6.08
C ASP A 116 15.01 -1.72 5.42
N GLY A 117 13.92 -1.07 5.02
CA GLY A 117 13.88 0.26 4.42
C GLY A 117 14.49 0.35 3.01
N LYS A 118 14.87 -0.78 2.39
CA LYS A 118 15.45 -0.78 1.04
C LYS A 118 14.40 -0.63 -0.06
N GLN A 119 13.17 -1.02 0.23
CA GLN A 119 12.07 -0.97 -0.71
C GLN A 119 10.97 -0.08 -0.13
N GLY A 120 10.28 0.64 -1.00
CA GLY A 120 9.24 1.56 -0.53
C GLY A 120 8.26 1.94 -1.61
N PHE A 121 7.12 2.46 -1.15
CA PHE A 121 6.09 3.04 -2.00
C PHE A 121 5.55 4.33 -1.38
N GLU A 122 4.98 5.17 -2.23
CA GLU A 122 4.18 6.33 -1.82
C GLU A 122 3.04 6.47 -2.82
N VAL A 123 1.80 6.42 -2.31
CA VAL A 123 0.59 6.75 -3.06
C VAL A 123 0.19 8.16 -2.69
N TYR A 124 0.00 9.02 -3.69
CA TYR A 124 -0.34 10.43 -3.49
C TYR A 124 -1.49 10.80 -4.42
N VAL A 125 -2.59 11.29 -3.85
CA VAL A 125 -3.82 11.65 -4.57
C VAL A 125 -4.13 13.13 -4.41
N LEU A 126 -4.50 13.76 -5.52
CA LEU A 126 -4.85 15.17 -5.60
C LEU A 126 -6.35 15.33 -5.85
N PRO A 127 -6.99 16.36 -5.28
CA PRO A 127 -8.35 16.73 -5.63
C PRO A 127 -8.36 17.39 -7.03
N ARG A 128 -9.55 17.81 -7.47
CA ARG A 128 -9.71 18.47 -8.76
C ARG A 128 -8.84 19.73 -8.86
N LYS A 129 -8.10 19.90 -9.97
CA LYS A 129 -7.14 21.00 -10.22
C LYS A 129 -5.92 21.02 -9.28
N GLY A 130 -5.70 19.97 -8.50
CA GLY A 130 -4.47 19.85 -7.72
C GLY A 130 -3.25 19.66 -8.62
N GLY A 131 -2.09 20.15 -8.17
CA GLY A 131 -0.80 19.95 -8.83
C GLY A 131 0.09 19.04 -7.98
N PHE A 132 0.87 18.17 -8.63
CA PHE A 132 1.92 17.44 -7.91
C PHE A 132 3.02 18.42 -7.49
N PRO A 133 3.67 18.20 -6.33
CA PRO A 133 4.87 18.96 -5.98
C PRO A 133 5.91 18.83 -7.11
N ALA A 134 6.65 19.91 -7.37
CA ALA A 134 7.71 19.89 -8.38
C ALA A 134 8.88 19.02 -7.86
N TRP A 135 9.13 17.90 -8.52
CA TRP A 135 10.26 17.01 -8.21
C TRP A 135 11.55 17.40 -8.95
N GLY A 136 11.55 18.54 -9.64
CA GLY A 136 12.68 19.05 -10.43
C GLY A 136 13.15 18.05 -11.49
N ASP A 137 14.46 18.05 -11.74
CA ASP A 137 15.14 17.24 -12.77
C ASP A 137 15.30 15.76 -12.39
N LEU A 138 14.83 15.33 -11.21
CA LEU A 138 14.97 13.95 -10.73
C LEU A 138 14.07 12.96 -11.48
N ILE A 139 13.00 13.47 -12.09
CA ILE A 139 12.06 12.66 -12.84
C ILE A 139 12.40 12.79 -14.33
N GLY A 140 12.68 11.66 -14.98
CA GLY A 140 12.95 11.63 -16.41
C GLY A 140 11.74 12.02 -17.27
N GLN A 141 11.87 11.96 -18.59
CA GLN A 141 10.74 12.17 -19.48
C GLN A 141 9.70 11.06 -19.28
N GLY A 142 8.43 11.44 -19.05
CA GLY A 142 7.36 10.46 -18.90
C GLY A 142 7.02 9.76 -20.21
N VAL A 143 6.99 8.43 -20.19
CA VAL A 143 6.61 7.53 -21.29
C VAL A 143 5.23 6.92 -21.04
N ALA A 144 4.63 6.27 -22.05
CA ALA A 144 3.38 5.55 -21.86
C ALA A 144 3.51 4.52 -20.72
N GLY A 145 2.58 4.57 -19.77
CA GLY A 145 2.51 3.66 -18.64
C GLY A 145 1.37 2.64 -18.80
N PRO A 146 1.23 1.71 -17.86
CA PRO A 146 0.11 0.79 -17.82
C PRO A 146 -1.18 1.54 -17.45
N ASP A 147 -2.31 1.11 -18.00
CA ASP A 147 -3.62 1.64 -17.63
C ASP A 147 -3.99 1.25 -16.20
N VAL A 148 -4.68 2.16 -15.51
CA VAL A 148 -5.24 1.95 -14.17
C VAL A 148 -6.76 2.05 -14.27
N ASP A 149 -7.45 0.91 -14.13
CA ASP A 149 -8.91 0.83 -14.18
C ASP A 149 -9.52 1.50 -15.45
N GLY A 150 -8.88 1.26 -16.61
CA GLY A 150 -9.27 1.82 -17.90
C GLY A 150 -8.82 3.26 -18.15
N ARG A 151 -8.03 3.84 -17.25
CA ARG A 151 -7.45 5.19 -17.39
C ARG A 151 -6.02 5.09 -17.90
N PRO A 152 -5.65 5.84 -18.96
CA PRO A 152 -4.27 5.90 -19.41
C PRO A 152 -3.32 6.32 -18.29
N GLY A 153 -2.35 5.46 -18.02
CA GLY A 153 -1.24 5.77 -17.12
C GLY A 153 -0.07 6.37 -17.88
N ARG A 154 0.72 7.19 -17.20
CA ARG A 154 2.02 7.64 -17.68
C ARG A 154 3.09 7.23 -16.67
N TRP A 155 4.20 6.70 -17.16
CA TRP A 155 5.29 6.20 -16.35
C TRP A 155 6.47 7.16 -16.45
N TRP A 156 7.02 7.55 -15.32
CA TRP A 156 8.23 8.36 -15.26
C TRP A 156 9.33 7.58 -14.54
N PRO A 157 10.33 7.07 -15.27
CA PRO A 157 11.49 6.45 -14.63
C PRO A 157 12.27 7.53 -13.87
N VAL A 158 12.73 7.21 -12.66
CA VAL A 158 13.64 8.08 -11.92
C VAL A 158 15.03 7.84 -12.48
N ALA A 159 15.59 8.87 -13.11
CA ALA A 159 16.95 8.80 -13.62
C ALA A 159 17.93 8.90 -12.46
N SER A 160 19.01 8.11 -12.49
CA SER A 160 20.14 8.35 -11.60
C SER A 160 21.02 9.46 -12.18
N PRO A 161 21.10 10.65 -11.55
CA PRO A 161 21.88 11.75 -12.08
C PRO A 161 23.36 11.33 -12.22
N GLY A 162 23.92 11.47 -13.43
CA GLY A 162 25.33 11.16 -13.71
C GLY A 162 25.70 9.67 -13.68
N GLY A 163 24.74 8.75 -13.86
CA GLY A 163 25.02 7.32 -13.98
C GLY A 163 25.51 6.62 -12.70
N ARG A 164 25.62 7.35 -11.59
CA ARG A 164 25.93 6.75 -10.28
C ARG A 164 24.71 6.00 -9.78
N LYS A 165 24.88 4.76 -9.31
CA LYS A 165 23.82 4.02 -8.60
C LYS A 165 23.41 4.84 -7.37
N THR A 166 22.34 5.60 -7.48
CA THR A 166 21.73 6.28 -6.34
C THR A 166 20.84 5.29 -5.58
N ALA A 167 20.46 5.62 -4.35
CA ALA A 167 19.44 4.88 -3.61
C ALA A 167 18.08 4.84 -4.36
N LEU A 168 17.93 5.61 -5.44
CA LEU A 168 16.76 5.68 -6.31
C LEU A 168 16.91 4.87 -7.60
N ALA A 169 18.00 4.10 -7.76
CA ALA A 169 18.13 3.20 -8.90
C ALA A 169 16.98 2.17 -8.90
N GLY A 170 16.24 2.09 -10.01
CA GLY A 170 15.04 1.26 -10.10
C GLY A 170 13.78 1.88 -9.48
N ALA A 171 13.82 3.17 -9.12
CA ALA A 171 12.62 3.90 -8.74
C ALA A 171 11.85 4.41 -9.96
N GLY A 172 10.55 4.64 -9.77
CA GLY A 172 9.71 5.22 -10.80
C GLY A 172 8.37 5.69 -10.26
N VAL A 173 7.70 6.52 -11.05
CA VAL A 173 6.42 7.13 -10.69
C VAL A 173 5.40 6.80 -11.78
N LEU A 174 4.32 6.12 -11.42
CA LEU A 174 3.14 5.98 -12.26
C LEU A 174 2.16 7.09 -11.90
N ARG A 175 1.69 7.88 -12.87
CA ARG A 175 0.58 8.83 -12.66
C ARG A 175 -0.57 8.51 -13.58
N TRP A 176 -1.79 8.71 -13.08
CA TRP A 176 -3.02 8.57 -13.85
C TRP A 176 -4.08 9.54 -13.33
N GLU A 177 -5.10 9.76 -14.13
CA GLU A 177 -6.30 10.49 -13.72
C GLU A 177 -7.25 9.53 -13.02
N TRP A 178 -7.48 9.70 -11.72
CA TRP A 178 -8.37 8.82 -10.95
C TRP A 178 -9.83 9.28 -11.00
N ALA A 179 -10.04 10.58 -11.25
CA ALA A 179 -11.34 11.18 -11.52
C ALA A 179 -11.17 12.41 -12.41
N GLU A 180 -12.25 12.91 -13.03
CA GLU A 180 -12.17 14.03 -13.98
C GLU A 180 -11.48 15.27 -13.37
N GLY A 181 -10.34 15.64 -13.95
CA GLY A 181 -9.48 16.74 -13.51
C GLY A 181 -8.72 16.50 -12.19
N ALA A 182 -8.63 15.24 -11.73
CA ALA A 182 -7.97 14.86 -10.49
C ALA A 182 -6.98 13.70 -10.71
N TYR A 183 -5.77 13.86 -10.18
CA TYR A 183 -4.65 12.98 -10.48
C TYR A 183 -4.15 12.22 -9.26
N ALA A 184 -3.66 11.02 -9.50
CA ALA A 184 -3.03 10.16 -8.52
C ALA A 184 -1.65 9.75 -9.02
N GLN A 185 -0.76 9.45 -8.09
CA GLN A 185 0.52 8.83 -8.41
C GLN A 185 0.86 7.72 -7.44
N VAL A 186 1.60 6.74 -7.92
CA VAL A 186 2.30 5.75 -7.13
C VAL A 186 3.78 5.88 -7.44
N ARG A 187 4.59 6.21 -6.44
CA ARG A 187 6.04 6.06 -6.46
C ARG A 187 6.39 4.70 -5.89
N VAL A 188 7.32 4.01 -6.51
CA VAL A 188 7.96 2.81 -5.95
C VAL A 188 9.47 2.93 -6.07
N GLN A 189 10.20 2.25 -5.18
CA GLN A 189 11.66 2.17 -5.20
C GLN A 189 12.15 0.82 -4.68
N GLY A 190 13.30 0.38 -5.19
CA GLY A 190 14.00 -0.81 -4.68
C GLY A 190 13.27 -2.14 -4.95
N VAL A 191 12.27 -2.16 -5.83
CA VAL A 191 11.51 -3.37 -6.19
C VAL A 191 11.92 -3.88 -7.57
N ASP A 192 11.77 -5.19 -7.77
CA ASP A 192 11.77 -5.78 -9.10
C ASP A 192 10.51 -5.36 -9.85
N ASP A 193 10.64 -5.09 -11.16
CA ASP A 193 9.54 -4.58 -12.00
C ASP A 193 8.77 -3.39 -11.36
N PRO A 194 9.41 -2.22 -11.19
CA PRO A 194 8.78 -1.08 -10.54
C PRO A 194 7.51 -0.60 -11.25
N GLN A 195 7.44 -0.73 -12.58
CA GLN A 195 6.26 -0.33 -13.34
C GLN A 195 5.07 -1.26 -13.08
N GLY A 196 5.28 -2.59 -13.07
CA GLY A 196 4.24 -3.55 -12.75
C GLY A 196 3.77 -3.47 -11.30
N VAL A 197 4.69 -3.30 -10.35
CA VAL A 197 4.36 -3.11 -8.93
C VAL A 197 3.54 -1.83 -8.74
N ALA A 198 3.97 -0.70 -9.31
CA ALA A 198 3.24 0.56 -9.22
C ALA A 198 1.83 0.45 -9.80
N ALA A 199 1.66 -0.25 -10.93
CA ALA A 199 0.35 -0.50 -11.54
C ALA A 199 -0.57 -1.37 -10.68
N ARG A 200 -0.01 -2.35 -9.95
CA ARG A 200 -0.78 -3.21 -9.06
C ARG A 200 -1.21 -2.47 -7.80
N ILE A 201 -0.35 -1.63 -7.23
CA ILE A 201 -0.71 -0.70 -6.14
C ILE A 201 -1.78 0.28 -6.63
N ALA A 202 -1.60 0.90 -7.81
CA ALA A 202 -2.55 1.88 -8.35
C ALA A 202 -3.97 1.31 -8.49
N ARG A 203 -4.11 0.08 -8.98
CA ARG A 203 -5.41 -0.62 -9.11
C ARG A 203 -6.02 -1.03 -7.75
N SER A 204 -5.25 -1.05 -6.67
CA SER A 204 -5.73 -1.32 -5.31
C SER A 204 -6.13 -0.05 -4.56
N VAL A 205 -5.90 1.13 -5.15
CA VAL A 205 -6.30 2.41 -4.55
C VAL A 205 -7.83 2.51 -4.50
N ARG A 206 -8.35 2.92 -3.34
CA ARG A 206 -9.76 3.24 -3.11
C ARG A 206 -9.89 4.65 -2.53
N LEU A 207 -10.93 5.36 -2.96
CA LEU A 207 -11.25 6.73 -2.56
C LEU A 207 -12.75 6.94 -2.28
N ASP A 208 -13.53 5.86 -2.32
CA ASP A 208 -15.00 5.86 -2.25
C ASP A 208 -15.55 5.94 -0.82
N ARG A 209 -14.71 5.66 0.19
CA ARG A 209 -15.15 5.54 1.60
C ARG A 209 -14.34 6.44 2.51
N PRO A 210 -14.84 7.65 2.84
CA PRO A 210 -14.23 8.46 3.89
C PRO A 210 -14.29 7.73 5.23
N THR A 211 -13.16 7.63 5.91
CA THR A 211 -13.04 7.07 7.26
C THR A 211 -12.69 8.17 8.24
N PRO A 212 -13.37 8.28 9.40
CA PRO A 212 -12.96 9.23 10.43
C PRO A 212 -11.49 9.03 10.81
N PHE A 213 -10.72 10.12 10.84
CA PHE A 213 -9.35 10.08 11.32
C PHE A 213 -9.33 9.72 12.81
N ALA A 214 -8.55 8.71 13.17
CA ALA A 214 -8.37 8.31 14.56
C ALA A 214 -7.10 8.95 15.14
N MET A 215 -7.15 9.34 16.41
CA MET A 215 -6.00 9.86 17.14
C MET A 215 -5.81 9.16 18.50
N PRO A 216 -4.57 9.07 19.00
CA PRO A 216 -4.29 8.58 20.36
C PRO A 216 -4.71 9.58 21.47
N MET A 217 -5.34 10.70 21.12
CA MET A 217 -5.88 11.69 22.05
C MET A 217 -7.17 12.28 21.53
N THR A 218 -7.99 12.81 22.42
CA THR A 218 -9.04 13.79 22.08
C THR A 218 -8.52 15.18 22.37
N ILE A 219 -8.92 16.16 21.56
CA ILE A 219 -8.61 17.58 21.77
C ILE A 219 -9.83 18.42 21.40
N SER A 220 -9.96 19.59 21.99
CA SER A 220 -10.90 20.58 21.50
C SER A 220 -10.38 21.23 20.22
N HIS A 221 -11.29 21.42 19.28
CA HIS A 221 -11.09 22.13 18.04
C HIS A 221 -10.76 23.60 18.33
N PRO A 222 -9.73 24.18 17.69
CA PRO A 222 -9.44 25.58 17.83
C PRO A 222 -10.58 26.44 17.27
N ALA A 223 -10.90 27.54 17.97
CA ALA A 223 -12.04 28.38 17.64
C ALA A 223 -11.88 29.00 16.24
N GLY A 224 -12.89 28.78 15.38
CA GLY A 224 -12.92 29.36 14.03
C GLY A 224 -11.87 28.82 13.04
N MET A 225 -11.13 27.77 13.39
CA MET A 225 -10.08 27.22 12.50
C MET A 225 -10.46 25.84 12.00
N ARG A 226 -10.61 25.65 10.68
CA ARG A 226 -10.80 24.30 10.11
C ARG A 226 -9.54 23.45 10.23
N ALA A 227 -9.70 22.13 10.34
CA ALA A 227 -8.61 21.19 10.12
C ALA A 227 -8.07 21.33 8.69
N LEU A 228 -6.75 21.37 8.56
CA LEU A 228 -6.02 21.46 7.31
C LEU A 228 -5.24 20.22 6.97
N ARG A 229 -4.70 19.55 8.00
CA ARG A 229 -3.87 18.36 7.83
C ARG A 229 -4.03 17.43 9.01
N THR A 230 -4.01 16.13 8.74
CA THR A 230 -3.81 15.07 9.71
C THR A 230 -2.67 14.19 9.24
N ALA A 231 -1.90 13.65 10.18
CA ALA A 231 -0.89 12.64 9.91
C ALA A 231 -0.92 11.58 11.01
N GLY A 232 -1.01 10.31 10.62
CA GLY A 232 -0.87 9.17 11.51
C GLY A 232 0.59 8.89 11.86
N VAL A 233 0.82 7.77 12.57
CA VAL A 233 2.15 7.32 13.00
C VAL A 233 3.11 7.38 11.83
N ASP A 234 4.20 8.16 11.93
CA ASP A 234 5.39 7.97 11.10
C ASP A 234 6.27 6.93 11.81
N THR A 235 6.28 5.70 11.30
CA THR A 235 7.15 4.63 11.82
C THR A 235 8.52 4.59 11.15
N ARG A 236 8.80 5.49 10.20
CA ARG A 236 10.09 5.46 9.51
C ARG A 236 11.20 5.64 10.55
N ARG A 237 12.04 4.60 10.66
CA ARG A 237 13.45 4.84 10.97
C ARG A 237 13.96 5.78 9.90
N THR A 238 14.08 7.06 10.20
CA THR A 238 14.78 8.00 9.33
C THR A 238 16.19 7.44 9.12
N THR A 239 16.43 6.86 7.95
CA THR A 239 17.76 6.50 7.46
C THR A 239 18.48 7.80 7.12
N GLY A 240 18.95 8.48 8.16
CA GLY A 240 19.56 9.82 8.09
C GLY A 240 19.84 10.35 9.51
N SER A 241 20.63 11.40 9.62
CA SER A 241 21.20 11.97 10.87
C SER A 241 20.21 12.44 11.95
N GLN A 242 18.92 12.14 11.82
CA GLN A 242 17.92 12.27 12.89
C GLN A 242 17.39 10.89 13.30
N PRO A 243 18.15 10.12 14.10
CA PRO A 243 17.77 8.78 14.55
C PRO A 243 16.57 8.72 15.51
N ASP A 244 16.09 9.88 15.98
CA ASP A 244 15.12 9.96 17.10
C ASP A 244 13.77 10.57 16.73
N ARG A 245 13.38 10.64 15.45
CA ARG A 245 11.97 10.96 15.13
C ARG A 245 11.12 9.73 15.45
N GLY A 246 10.76 9.62 16.72
CA GLY A 246 9.83 8.61 17.19
C GLY A 246 8.47 8.75 16.51
N GLN A 247 7.65 7.72 16.70
CA GLN A 247 6.27 7.69 16.27
C GLN A 247 5.56 9.01 16.62
N SER A 248 4.85 9.59 15.66
CA SER A 248 4.08 10.81 15.91
C SER A 248 2.72 10.80 15.23
N ALA A 249 1.74 11.43 15.86
CA ALA A 249 0.42 11.70 15.30
C ALA A 249 0.17 13.21 15.32
N VAL A 250 -0.36 13.76 14.24
CA VAL A 250 -0.45 15.21 14.03
C VAL A 250 -1.83 15.59 13.53
N VAL A 251 -2.34 16.72 14.03
CA VAL A 251 -3.46 17.44 13.43
C VAL A 251 -3.14 18.94 13.40
N GLU A 252 -3.47 19.57 12.29
CA GLU A 252 -3.15 20.96 12.00
C GLU A 252 -4.42 21.71 11.60
N PHE A 253 -4.59 22.93 12.12
CA PHE A 253 -5.75 23.78 11.89
C PHE A 253 -5.34 25.17 11.40
N GLY A 254 -6.24 25.83 10.67
CA GLY A 254 -6.08 27.23 10.26
C GLY A 254 -5.44 27.39 8.88
N LYS A 255 -4.18 27.85 8.84
CA LYS A 255 -3.31 27.92 7.66
C LYS A 255 -2.15 26.92 7.77
N VAL A 256 -1.50 26.64 6.63
CA VAL A 256 -0.36 25.72 6.57
C VAL A 256 0.73 26.20 7.53
N PHE A 257 1.39 25.28 8.20
CA PHE A 257 2.43 25.54 9.19
C PHE A 257 3.45 26.56 8.68
N GLY A 258 3.69 27.60 9.49
CA GLY A 258 4.49 28.76 9.11
C GLY A 258 3.68 29.93 8.56
N GLU A 259 2.42 29.71 8.19
CA GLU A 259 1.45 30.75 7.89
C GLU A 259 0.52 31.03 9.08
N ARG A 260 -0.02 32.25 9.11
CA ARG A 260 -0.78 32.78 10.24
C ARG A 260 -2.27 32.98 9.90
N PRO A 261 -3.22 32.60 10.77
CA PRO A 261 -3.04 31.84 12.02
C PRO A 261 -3.00 30.33 11.79
N SER A 262 -2.31 29.60 12.66
CA SER A 262 -2.24 28.12 12.63
C SER A 262 -2.19 27.52 14.03
N VAL A 263 -2.75 26.32 14.19
CA VAL A 263 -2.56 25.49 15.39
C VAL A 263 -2.12 24.10 14.96
N LEU A 264 -0.94 23.67 15.40
CA LEU A 264 -0.40 22.35 15.19
C LEU A 264 -0.43 21.59 16.52
N VAL A 265 -1.16 20.49 16.56
CA VAL A 265 -1.15 19.56 17.69
C VAL A 265 -0.41 18.29 17.26
N SER A 266 0.59 17.90 18.02
CA SER A 266 1.34 16.67 17.81
C SER A 266 1.37 15.82 19.08
N LEU A 267 1.27 14.51 18.90
CA LEU A 267 1.75 13.54 19.89
C LEU A 267 3.04 12.94 19.37
N GLY A 268 4.06 12.88 20.20
CA GLY A 268 5.31 12.21 19.87
C GLY A 268 5.86 11.40 21.04
N THR A 269 7.01 10.77 20.82
CA THR A 269 7.83 10.24 21.92
C THR A 269 8.35 11.39 22.79
N ALA A 270 8.32 11.22 24.10
CA ALA A 270 8.77 12.24 25.03
C ALA A 270 10.26 12.55 24.87
N ASN A 271 10.59 13.84 24.81
CA ASN A 271 11.98 14.27 24.77
C ASN A 271 12.49 14.50 26.19
N ALA A 272 13.26 13.53 26.71
CA ALA A 272 13.83 13.58 28.06
C ALA A 272 14.72 14.81 28.35
N ARG A 273 15.16 15.54 27.31
CA ARG A 273 15.96 16.76 27.46
C ARG A 273 15.11 18.00 27.75
N LEU A 274 13.79 17.93 27.57
CA LEU A 274 12.92 19.06 27.84
C LEU A 274 12.74 19.24 29.34
N ARG A 275 13.12 20.41 29.83
CA ARG A 275 12.90 20.82 31.22
C ARG A 275 11.60 21.64 31.28
N PRO A 276 10.62 21.24 32.11
CA PRO A 276 9.47 22.07 32.40
C PRO A 276 9.90 23.45 32.93
N ASN A 277 9.17 24.51 32.55
CA ASN A 277 9.36 25.87 33.05
C ASN A 277 8.07 26.49 33.60
N THR A 278 6.95 25.76 33.55
CA THR A 278 5.64 26.19 34.00
C THR A 278 4.79 24.97 34.38
N THR A 279 3.53 25.21 34.74
CA THR A 279 2.52 24.16 34.90
C THR A 279 1.26 24.50 34.10
N LEU A 280 0.60 23.46 33.57
CA LEU A 280 -0.74 23.56 33.02
C LEU A 280 -1.67 22.69 33.87
N ASP A 281 -2.58 23.33 34.59
CA ASP A 281 -3.53 22.66 35.50
C ASP A 281 -2.84 21.69 36.50
N GLY A 282 -1.67 22.11 37.00
CA GLY A 282 -0.85 21.34 37.94
C GLY A 282 0.10 20.33 37.29
N VAL A 283 0.00 20.10 35.98
CA VAL A 283 0.91 19.21 35.24
C VAL A 283 2.16 20.00 34.83
N PRO A 284 3.39 19.51 35.11
CA PRO A 284 4.62 20.13 34.63
C PRO A 284 4.59 20.28 33.11
N ALA A 285 4.85 21.49 32.63
CA ALA A 285 4.81 21.82 31.21
C ALA A 285 5.98 22.73 30.84
N ARG A 286 6.32 22.74 29.56
CA ARG A 286 7.20 23.75 28.98
C ARG A 286 6.37 24.65 28.08
N GLU A 287 6.42 25.94 28.34
CA GLU A 287 5.89 26.98 27.46
C GLU A 287 7.06 27.77 26.86
N GLU A 288 7.07 27.91 25.54
CA GLU A 288 8.04 28.70 24.81
C GLU A 288 7.31 29.71 23.93
N VAL A 289 7.69 30.98 24.04
CA VAL A 289 7.08 32.08 23.28
C VAL A 289 8.10 32.61 22.30
N LEU A 290 7.85 32.41 21.01
CA LEU A 290 8.73 32.76 19.90
C LEU A 290 8.04 33.79 19.00
N ALA A 291 8.35 35.08 19.20
CA ALA A 291 7.77 36.21 18.47
C ALA A 291 6.23 36.25 18.47
N ASP A 292 5.59 35.53 17.55
CA ASP A 292 4.15 35.42 17.32
C ASP A 292 3.59 34.00 17.55
N THR A 293 4.48 33.06 17.88
CA THR A 293 4.21 31.65 18.08
C THR A 293 4.35 31.28 19.55
N VAL A 294 3.44 30.44 20.04
CA VAL A 294 3.49 29.85 21.38
C VAL A 294 3.57 28.34 21.21
N LEU A 295 4.55 27.71 21.84
CA LEU A 295 4.73 26.27 21.88
C LEU A 295 4.52 25.77 23.31
N TRP A 296 3.62 24.83 23.48
CA TRP A 296 3.42 24.05 24.71
C TRP A 296 3.92 22.63 24.50
N GLN A 297 4.64 22.11 25.48
CA GLN A 297 5.08 20.72 25.53
C GLN A 297 4.74 20.12 26.89
N ILE A 298 4.01 19.00 26.89
CA ILE A 298 3.53 18.34 28.10
C ILE A 298 3.85 16.85 28.06
N PRO A 299 4.65 16.33 29.01
CA PRO A 299 4.84 14.90 29.17
C PRO A 299 3.53 14.27 29.68
N LEU A 300 3.07 13.20 29.02
CA LEU A 300 1.83 12.51 29.37
C LEU A 300 2.05 11.33 30.34
N GLY A 301 3.28 11.13 30.83
CA GLY A 301 3.65 10.06 31.76
C GLY A 301 3.82 8.67 31.13
N THR A 302 3.35 8.47 29.89
CA THR A 302 3.43 7.19 29.14
C THR A 302 4.67 7.06 28.25
N GLY A 303 5.69 7.89 28.47
CA GLY A 303 6.80 8.05 27.51
C GLY A 303 6.41 8.81 26.24
N GLN A 304 5.21 9.41 26.23
CA GLN A 304 4.69 10.26 25.17
C GLN A 304 4.67 11.72 25.61
N GLU A 305 4.72 12.62 24.64
CA GLU A 305 4.66 14.07 24.83
C GLU A 305 3.67 14.68 23.86
N LEU A 306 2.80 15.53 24.41
CA LEU A 306 1.92 16.42 23.66
C LEU A 306 2.68 17.70 23.32
N GLY A 307 2.77 18.03 22.04
CA GLY A 307 3.19 19.33 21.53
C GLY A 307 1.98 20.11 20.99
N VAL A 308 1.83 21.37 21.38
CA VAL A 308 0.84 22.27 20.78
C VAL A 308 1.52 23.57 20.39
N GLN A 309 1.55 23.88 19.11
CA GLN A 309 2.14 25.11 18.58
C GLN A 309 1.05 25.98 17.94
N CYS A 310 0.94 27.23 18.37
CA CYS A 310 -0.06 28.17 17.89
C CYS A 310 0.59 29.46 17.40
N SER A 311 0.27 29.88 16.18
CA SER A 311 0.78 31.13 15.58
C SER A 311 -0.34 32.15 15.43
N SER A 312 -0.10 33.36 15.94
CA SER A 312 -1.10 34.42 15.97
C SER A 312 -1.40 34.99 14.58
N ALA A 313 -2.63 35.45 14.34
CA ALA A 313 -3.03 36.02 13.05
C ALA A 313 -2.32 37.35 12.70
N ALA A 314 -1.86 38.09 13.71
CA ALA A 314 -1.24 39.41 13.56
C ALA A 314 -0.19 39.65 14.65
N ASP A 315 0.80 40.47 14.36
CA ASP A 315 1.88 40.83 15.28
C ASP A 315 1.48 41.98 16.23
N THR A 316 0.33 41.84 16.90
CA THR A 316 -0.14 42.82 17.88
C THR A 316 -0.18 42.21 19.28
N PRO A 317 0.01 43.00 20.36
CA PRO A 317 -0.07 42.47 21.73
C PRO A 317 -1.40 41.75 22.02
N ALA A 318 -2.52 42.28 21.53
CA ALA A 318 -3.84 41.67 21.70
C ALA A 318 -3.96 40.32 20.96
N ALA A 319 -3.49 40.25 19.71
CA ALA A 319 -3.51 38.99 18.95
C ALA A 319 -2.59 37.93 19.56
N LYS A 320 -1.43 38.33 20.10
CA LYS A 320 -0.53 37.41 20.83
C LYS A 320 -1.15 36.89 22.12
N ALA A 321 -1.79 37.78 22.89
CA ALA A 321 -2.50 37.38 24.11
C ALA A 321 -3.65 36.41 23.80
N ALA A 322 -4.46 36.70 22.78
CA ALA A 322 -5.52 35.80 22.33
C ALA A 322 -4.98 34.45 21.84
N ASN A 323 -3.91 34.45 21.03
CA ASN A 323 -3.25 33.22 20.57
C ASN A 323 -2.70 32.39 21.73
N ARG A 324 -2.05 33.02 22.72
CA ARG A 324 -1.55 32.34 23.92
C ARG A 324 -2.68 31.70 24.73
N ALA A 325 -3.79 32.43 24.91
CA ALA A 325 -4.96 31.93 25.62
C ALA A 325 -5.60 30.73 24.89
N GLU A 326 -5.74 30.82 23.56
CA GLU A 326 -6.26 29.73 22.75
C GLU A 326 -5.33 28.51 22.76
N CYS A 327 -4.02 28.73 22.67
CA CYS A 327 -3.03 27.65 22.75
C CYS A 327 -3.09 26.92 24.09
N ARG A 328 -3.21 27.68 25.19
CA ARG A 328 -3.39 27.11 26.52
C ARG A 328 -4.69 26.31 26.61
N ARG A 329 -5.80 26.81 26.06
CA ARG A 329 -7.10 26.14 26.05
C ARG A 329 -7.05 24.80 25.28
N VAL A 330 -6.51 24.81 24.06
CA VAL A 330 -6.37 23.59 23.23
C VAL A 330 -5.49 22.59 23.95
N THR A 331 -4.33 23.02 24.48
CA THR A 331 -3.44 22.14 25.25
C THR A 331 -4.15 21.55 26.48
N ALA A 332 -4.89 22.37 27.25
CA ALA A 332 -5.59 21.92 28.46
C ALA A 332 -6.75 20.95 28.16
N SER A 333 -7.29 21.00 26.94
CA SER A 333 -8.36 20.09 26.50
C SER A 333 -7.86 18.69 26.09
N ALA A 334 -6.56 18.52 25.88
CA ALA A 334 -6.01 17.28 25.39
C ALA A 334 -6.15 16.16 26.43
N ARG A 335 -6.72 15.03 26.02
CA ARG A 335 -6.87 13.83 26.86
C ARG A 335 -6.33 12.61 26.10
N PRO A 336 -5.35 11.87 26.64
CA PRO A 336 -4.91 10.62 26.04
C PRO A 336 -6.06 9.61 26.05
N VAL A 337 -6.28 8.92 24.92
CA VAL A 337 -7.27 7.83 24.80
C VAL A 337 -6.66 6.55 24.23
N GLY A 338 -5.42 6.61 23.75
CA GLY A 338 -4.66 5.48 23.23
C GLY A 338 -3.15 5.74 23.26
N THR A 339 -2.37 4.82 22.68
CA THR A 339 -0.90 4.92 22.63
C THR A 339 -0.38 5.00 21.20
N LEU A 340 0.74 5.69 20.97
CA LEU A 340 1.36 5.78 19.64
C LEU A 340 1.78 4.41 19.08
N SER A 341 2.15 3.48 19.96
CA SER A 341 2.57 2.13 19.60
C SER A 341 1.44 1.20 19.20
N ASP A 342 0.18 1.53 19.55
CA ASP A 342 -0.98 0.70 19.25
C ASP A 342 -2.13 1.52 18.62
N PRO A 343 -2.15 1.65 17.29
CA PRO A 343 -3.22 2.30 16.55
C PRO A 343 -4.62 1.74 16.79
N SER A 344 -4.75 0.50 17.27
CA SER A 344 -6.07 -0.09 17.58
C SER A 344 -6.75 0.56 18.79
N THR A 345 -5.97 1.26 19.63
CA THR A 345 -6.46 2.02 20.79
C THR A 345 -6.88 3.44 20.44
N TRP A 346 -6.73 3.88 19.18
CA TRP A 346 -7.00 5.25 18.80
C TRP A 346 -8.50 5.52 18.70
N SER A 347 -8.90 6.74 19.08
CA SER A 347 -10.30 7.14 19.05
C SER A 347 -10.61 7.98 17.83
N THR A 348 -11.79 7.76 17.26
CA THR A 348 -12.43 8.64 16.27
C THR A 348 -13.39 9.64 16.93
N ALA A 349 -13.50 9.59 18.26
CA ALA A 349 -14.26 10.58 19.03
C ALA A 349 -13.75 11.98 18.69
N PRO A 350 -14.67 12.98 18.69
CA PRO A 350 -14.41 14.21 17.99
C PRO A 350 -13.16 14.90 18.51
N VAL A 351 -12.31 15.27 17.55
CA VAL A 351 -11.56 16.52 17.60
C VAL A 351 -12.64 17.62 17.64
N SER A 352 -13.14 17.94 18.83
CA SER A 352 -14.46 18.58 19.06
C SER A 352 -14.41 20.09 19.14
#